data_AF-A0A7V8XWP9-F1
#
_entry.id   AF-A0A7V8XWP9-F1
#
_cell.length_a   1.000
_cell.length_b   1.000
_cell.length_c   1.000
_cell.angle_alpha   90.00
_cell.angle_beta   90.00
_cell.angle_gamma   90.00
#
_symmetry.space_group_name_H-M   'P 1'
#
loop_
_entity.id
_entity.type
_entity.pdbx_description
1 polymer ?
#
loop_
_entity_poly.entity_id
_entity_poly.type
_entity_poly.pdbx_seq_one_letter_code
_entity_poly.pdbx_strand_id
1 'polypeptide(L)'
;LGLIEQWGSGIQRMMAACREAGLAPPTLEEIGNRFRVTLWLEQVGAPTLDKTEEAILATLRDGAGRVTSEIAKVIGLTPRATRTRLVGLAERGLVREVGTSPQDPKRRYFISS
;
A
#
# COMPACT_ATOMS: atom_id res chain seq x y z
N LEU A 1 -17.28 20.79 10.14
CA LEU A 1 -16.53 20.40 8.92
C LEU A 1 -15.27 21.25 8.86
N GLY A 2 -14.17 20.75 9.43
CA GLY A 2 -12.86 21.41 9.44
C GLY A 2 -12.15 21.21 8.10
N LEU A 3 -12.57 21.98 7.10
CA LEU A 3 -12.09 21.87 5.71
C LEU A 3 -10.66 22.41 5.51
N ILE A 4 -10.04 22.96 6.56
CA ILE A 4 -8.69 23.52 6.52
C ILE A 4 -7.92 22.97 7.71
N GLU A 5 -7.06 22.01 7.44
CA GLU A 5 -6.05 21.57 8.40
C GLU A 5 -4.83 22.49 8.31
N GLN A 6 -4.05 22.58 9.38
CA GLN A 6 -2.92 23.48 9.55
C GLN A 6 -2.07 23.70 8.28
N TRP A 7 -1.79 24.98 8.02
CA TRP A 7 -0.98 25.50 6.92
C TRP A 7 0.30 24.67 6.70
N GLY A 8 0.57 24.28 5.45
CA GLY A 8 1.85 23.71 5.02
C GLY A 8 1.93 22.19 4.87
N SER A 9 0.91 21.43 5.28
CA SER A 9 0.94 19.95 5.22
C SER A 9 0.15 19.33 4.05
N GLY A 10 -0.73 20.09 3.40
CA GLY A 10 -1.64 19.58 2.36
C GLY A 10 -0.93 19.00 1.13
N ILE A 11 0.14 19.64 0.66
CA ILE A 11 0.93 19.14 -0.48
C ILE A 11 1.56 17.79 -0.14
N GLN A 12 2.16 17.66 1.04
CA GLN A 12 2.80 16.41 1.46
C GLN A 12 1.79 15.26 1.57
N ARG A 13 0.59 15.53 2.10
CA ARG A 13 -0.49 14.53 2.15
C ARG A 13 -0.98 14.14 0.75
N MET A 14 -1.16 15.11 -0.14
CA MET A 14 -1.56 14.83 -1.52
C MET A 14 -0.53 13.97 -2.25
N MET A 15 0.77 14.30 -2.12
CA MET A 15 1.86 13.50 -2.66
C MET A 15 1.86 12.06 -2.10
N ALA A 16 1.61 11.91 -0.79
CA ALA A 16 1.51 10.61 -0.15
C ALA A 16 0.32 9.79 -0.64
N ALA A 17 -0.85 10.41 -0.77
CA ALA A 17 -2.06 9.75 -1.25
C ALA A 17 -1.91 9.26 -2.70
N CYS A 18 -1.31 10.06 -3.60
CA CYS A 18 -1.02 9.61 -4.96
C CYS A 18 -0.08 8.40 -4.96
N ARG A 19 0.99 8.43 -4.16
CA ARG A 19 1.93 7.31 -4.05
C ARG A 19 1.28 6.04 -3.48
N GLU A 20 0.47 6.17 -2.43
CA GLU A 20 -0.27 5.05 -1.82
C GLU A 20 -1.27 4.43 -2.80
N ALA A 21 -1.89 5.26 -3.65
CA ALA A 21 -2.76 4.83 -4.73
C ALA A 21 -2.02 4.31 -5.97
N GLY A 22 -0.68 4.27 -5.98
CA GLY A 22 0.12 3.86 -7.15
C GLY A 22 0.06 4.84 -8.33
N LEU A 23 -0.39 6.06 -8.10
CA LEU A 23 -0.48 7.12 -9.10
C LEU A 23 0.83 7.89 -9.20
N ALA A 24 1.06 8.53 -10.35
CA ALA A 24 2.13 9.51 -10.48
C ALA A 24 2.03 10.57 -9.38
N PRO A 25 3.16 11.09 -8.87
CA PRO A 25 3.12 12.29 -8.05
C PRO A 25 2.46 13.44 -8.85
N PRO A 26 1.64 14.28 -8.21
CA PRO A 26 1.05 15.43 -8.88
C PRO A 26 2.13 16.40 -9.36
N THR A 27 1.89 17.03 -10.52
CA THR A 27 2.72 18.14 -10.98
C THR A 27 2.25 19.43 -10.33
N LEU A 28 3.21 20.19 -9.77
CA LEU A 28 2.96 21.47 -9.10
C LEU A 28 3.63 22.57 -9.92
N GLU A 29 2.86 23.54 -10.40
CA GLU A 29 3.34 24.60 -11.27
C GLU A 29 2.89 25.97 -10.77
N GLU A 30 3.81 26.94 -10.78
CA GLU A 30 3.49 28.35 -10.66
C GLU A 30 3.27 28.92 -12.07
N ILE A 31 2.09 29.49 -12.30
CA ILE A 31 1.71 30.08 -13.59
C ILE A 31 1.25 31.51 -13.33
N GLY A 32 2.16 32.46 -13.51
CA GLY A 32 1.94 33.85 -13.15
C GLY A 32 1.70 33.97 -11.64
N ASN A 33 0.55 34.53 -11.25
CA ASN A 33 0.15 34.65 -9.84
C ASN A 33 -0.75 33.50 -9.35
N ARG A 34 -0.76 32.36 -10.05
CA ARG A 34 -1.60 31.20 -9.74
C ARG A 34 -0.75 29.97 -9.50
N PHE A 35 -1.29 29.08 -8.69
CA PHE A 35 -0.76 27.74 -8.49
C PHE A 35 -1.65 26.73 -9.19
N ARG A 36 -1.07 25.87 -10.02
CA ARG A 36 -1.77 24.77 -10.69
C ARG A 36 -1.27 23.46 -10.13
N VAL A 37 -2.21 22.56 -9.86
CA VAL A 37 -1.94 21.17 -9.50
C VAL A 37 -2.55 20.28 -10.56
N THR A 38 -1.74 19.41 -11.15
CA THR A 38 -2.19 18.40 -12.11
C THR A 38 -2.09 17.02 -11.46
N LEU A 39 -3.24 16.37 -11.26
CA LEU A 39 -3.31 14.99 -10.79
C LEU A 39 -3.33 14.06 -12.00
N TRP A 40 -2.37 13.15 -12.05
CA TRP A 40 -2.30 12.14 -13.09
C TRP A 40 -3.05 10.88 -12.63
N LEU A 41 -3.87 10.33 -13.52
CA LEU A 41 -4.53 9.03 -13.31
C LEU A 41 -3.69 7.86 -13.85
N GLU A 42 -2.54 8.16 -14.43
CA GLU A 42 -1.58 7.16 -14.87
C GLU A 42 -0.96 6.46 -13.65
N GLN A 43 -1.01 5.14 -13.66
CA GLN A 43 -0.32 4.32 -12.66
C GLN A 43 1.16 4.29 -12.99
N VAL A 44 1.99 4.91 -12.16
CA VAL A 44 3.44 5.00 -12.40
C VAL A 44 4.13 3.92 -11.58
N GLY A 45 3.93 2.68 -12.00
CA GLY A 45 4.64 1.51 -11.48
C GLY A 45 4.25 1.09 -10.05
N ALA A 46 4.70 -0.12 -9.69
CA ALA A 46 4.35 -0.74 -8.42
C ALA A 46 4.72 0.20 -7.25
N PRO A 47 3.82 0.41 -6.27
CA PRO A 47 4.09 1.27 -5.12
C PRO A 47 5.39 0.82 -4.45
N THR A 48 6.24 1.77 -4.02
CA THR A 48 7.60 1.48 -3.53
C THR A 48 7.56 0.33 -2.51
N LEU A 49 8.05 -0.85 -2.91
CA LEU A 49 8.13 -2.01 -2.05
C LEU A 49 9.44 -1.94 -1.28
N ASP A 50 9.39 -2.11 0.04
CA ASP A 50 10.62 -2.38 0.77
C ASP A 50 11.05 -3.86 0.58
N LYS A 51 12.30 -4.17 0.90
CA LYS A 51 12.85 -5.54 0.74
C LYS A 51 12.03 -6.61 1.48
N THR A 52 11.36 -6.24 2.56
CA THR A 52 10.51 -7.16 3.33
C THR A 52 9.20 -7.42 2.61
N GLU A 53 8.58 -6.38 2.04
CA GLU A 53 7.39 -6.50 1.22
C GLU A 53 7.65 -7.31 -0.05
N GLU A 54 8.79 -7.09 -0.71
CA GLU A 54 9.24 -7.93 -1.83
C GLU A 54 9.37 -9.41 -1.41
N ALA A 55 9.95 -9.68 -0.23
CA ALA A 55 10.06 -11.03 0.31
C ALA A 55 8.68 -11.65 0.59
N ILE A 56 7.74 -10.88 1.16
CA ILE A 56 6.35 -11.32 1.37
C ILE A 56 5.72 -11.71 0.04
N LEU A 57 5.79 -10.85 -0.97
CA LEU A 57 5.22 -11.13 -2.29
C LEU A 57 5.90 -12.35 -2.93
N ALA A 58 7.22 -12.49 -2.80
CA ALA A 58 7.95 -13.67 -3.28
C ALA A 58 7.41 -14.96 -2.66
N THR A 59 7.00 -14.96 -1.38
CA THR A 59 6.38 -16.13 -0.76
C THR A 59 5.04 -16.50 -1.38
N LEU A 60 4.33 -15.58 -2.04
CA LEU A 60 2.98 -15.80 -2.57
C LEU A 60 2.94 -16.06 -4.08
N ARG A 61 4.10 -16.03 -4.76
CA ARG A 61 4.21 -16.13 -6.23
C ARG A 61 3.75 -17.46 -6.82
N ASP A 62 3.77 -18.54 -6.03
CA ASP A 62 3.32 -19.86 -6.47
C ASP A 62 1.78 -20.02 -6.47
N GLY A 63 1.04 -18.98 -6.07
CA GLY A 63 -0.42 -18.98 -6.02
C GLY A 63 -1.02 -19.82 -4.87
N ALA A 64 -0.20 -20.56 -4.12
CA ALA A 64 -0.62 -21.28 -2.94
C ALA A 64 -0.79 -20.26 -1.80
N GLY A 65 -2.02 -19.76 -1.62
CA GLY A 65 -2.27 -18.75 -0.60
C GLY A 65 -1.79 -19.19 0.78
N ARG A 66 -1.10 -18.29 1.50
CA ARG A 66 -0.44 -18.59 2.78
C ARG A 66 -1.12 -17.89 3.94
N VAL A 67 -1.08 -18.53 5.10
CA VAL A 67 -1.52 -17.88 6.35
C VAL A 67 -0.42 -16.99 6.91
N THR A 68 -0.79 -16.02 7.75
CA THR A 68 0.16 -15.04 8.33
C THR A 68 1.38 -15.69 8.99
N SER A 69 1.19 -16.82 9.69
CA SER A 69 2.28 -17.52 10.40
C SER A 69 3.29 -18.17 9.46
N GLU A 70 2.84 -18.67 8.30
CA GLU A 70 3.72 -19.24 7.27
C GLU A 70 4.60 -18.16 6.66
N ILE A 71 4.00 -17.01 6.31
CA ILE A 71 4.72 -15.86 5.76
C ILE A 71 5.72 -15.31 6.78
N ALA A 72 5.27 -15.12 8.03
CA ALA A 72 6.09 -14.64 9.14
C ALA A 72 7.35 -15.48 9.35
N LYS A 73 7.21 -16.82 9.30
CA LYS A 73 8.32 -17.77 9.44
C LYS A 73 9.37 -17.60 8.32
N VAL A 74 8.92 -17.36 7.08
CA VAL A 74 9.82 -17.21 5.92
C VAL A 74 10.57 -15.88 5.98
N ILE A 75 9.89 -14.79 6.34
CA ILE A 75 10.50 -13.45 6.36
C ILE A 75 11.21 -13.10 7.68
N GLY A 76 11.16 -13.99 8.68
CA GLY A 76 11.82 -13.80 9.97
C GLY A 76 11.19 -12.72 10.87
N LEU A 77 9.90 -12.42 10.69
CA LEU A 77 9.18 -11.42 11.49
C LEU A 77 8.15 -12.07 12.42
N THR A 78 7.69 -11.33 13.42
CA THR A 78 6.58 -11.77 14.27
C THR A 78 5.26 -11.83 13.47
N PRO A 79 4.29 -12.68 13.85
CA PRO A 79 2.98 -12.71 13.19
C PRO A 79 2.26 -11.36 13.22
N ARG A 80 2.42 -10.58 14.30
CA ARG A 80 1.83 -9.25 14.42
C ARG A 80 2.45 -8.26 13.43
N ALA A 81 3.78 -8.17 13.35
CA ALA A 81 4.46 -7.29 12.40
C ALA A 81 4.16 -7.68 10.95
N THR A 82 4.10 -8.98 10.67
CA THR A 82 3.73 -9.52 9.36
C THR A 82 2.29 -9.12 8.99
N ARG A 83 1.35 -9.24 9.92
CA ARG A 83 -0.05 -8.83 9.70
C ARG A 83 -0.18 -7.35 9.36
N THR A 84 0.52 -6.47 10.07
CA THR A 84 0.51 -5.02 9.78
C THR A 84 0.93 -4.74 8.34
N ARG A 85 1.98 -5.41 7.86
CA ARG A 85 2.46 -5.28 6.47
C ARG A 85 1.46 -5.84 5.45
N LEU A 86 0.88 -7.01 5.73
CA LEU A 86 -0.12 -7.64 4.85
C LEU A 86 -1.39 -6.79 4.70
N VAL A 87 -1.81 -6.09 5.75
CA VAL A 87 -2.92 -5.13 5.67
C VAL A 87 -2.57 -3.99 4.72
N GLY A 88 -1.39 -3.36 4.87
CA GLY A 88 -0.95 -2.30 3.97
C GLY A 88 -0.81 -2.76 2.51
N LEU A 89 -0.31 -3.99 2.28
CA LEU A 89 -0.25 -4.58 0.94
C LEU A 89 -1.65 -4.84 0.36
N ALA A 90 -2.64 -5.20 1.20
CA ALA A 90 -4.02 -5.41 0.77
C ALA A 90 -4.72 -4.09 0.43
N GLU A 91 -4.50 -3.05 1.24
CA GLU A 91 -4.99 -1.68 0.98
C GLU A 91 -4.43 -1.13 -0.33
N ARG A 92 -3.17 -1.45 -0.66
CA ARG A 92 -2.52 -1.12 -1.95
C ARG A 92 -2.93 -2.03 -3.10
N GLY A 93 -3.81 -3.01 -2.88
CA GLY A 93 -4.28 -3.94 -3.90
C GLY A 93 -3.21 -4.91 -4.42
N LEU A 94 -2.10 -5.10 -3.69
CA LEU A 94 -1.02 -6.02 -4.09
C LEU A 94 -1.26 -7.45 -3.61
N VAL A 95 -2.03 -7.62 -2.55
CA VAL A 95 -2.48 -8.93 -2.05
C VAL A 95 -3.97 -8.90 -1.78
N ARG A 96 -4.61 -10.06 -1.89
CA ARG A 96 -6.00 -10.27 -1.45
C ARG A 96 -6.04 -11.21 -0.26
N GLU A 97 -6.86 -10.89 0.74
CA GLU A 97 -7.16 -11.79 1.85
C GLU A 97 -8.43 -12.60 1.61
N VAL A 98 -8.42 -13.88 2.01
CA VAL A 98 -9.58 -14.77 2.01
C VAL A 98 -9.68 -15.41 3.37
N GLY A 99 -10.79 -15.17 4.06
CA GLY A 99 -11.09 -15.73 5.36
C GLY A 99 -12.56 -15.59 5.68
N THR A 100 -13.00 -16.29 6.72
CA THR A 100 -14.39 -16.29 7.18
C THR A 100 -14.74 -15.11 8.08
N SER A 101 -13.73 -14.45 8.68
CA SER A 101 -13.92 -13.25 9.50
C SER A 101 -12.67 -12.35 9.53
N PRO A 102 -12.79 -11.07 9.91
CA PRO A 102 -11.66 -10.14 10.07
C PRO A 102 -10.64 -10.57 11.12
N GLN A 103 -10.94 -11.58 11.95
CA GLN A 103 -10.07 -12.15 12.99
C GLN A 103 -9.74 -13.64 12.73
N ASP A 104 -10.11 -14.17 11.56
CA ASP A 104 -9.87 -15.57 11.20
C ASP A 104 -8.36 -15.89 11.26
N PRO A 105 -7.94 -16.83 12.13
CA PRO A 105 -6.54 -17.25 12.25
C PRO A 105 -6.07 -18.07 11.04
N LYS A 106 -7.01 -18.64 10.27
CA LYS A 106 -6.76 -19.42 9.06
C LYS A 106 -6.91 -18.60 7.78
N ARG A 107 -7.02 -17.27 7.88
CA ARG A 107 -7.06 -16.41 6.69
C ARG A 107 -5.84 -16.66 5.81
N ARG A 108 -6.06 -16.69 4.50
CA ARG A 108 -5.00 -16.87 3.51
C ARG A 108 -4.85 -15.61 2.68
N TYR A 109 -3.60 -15.27 2.37
CA TYR A 109 -3.26 -14.18 1.48
C TYR A 109 -2.78 -14.73 0.15
N PHE A 110 -3.14 -14.05 -0.93
CA PHE A 110 -2.74 -14.37 -2.31
C PHE A 110 -2.24 -13.09 -2.99
N ILE A 111 -1.34 -13.21 -3.98
CA ILE A 111 -1.04 -12.07 -4.86
C ILE A 111 -2.32 -11.63 -5.57
N SER A 112 -2.51 -10.32 -5.68
CA SER A 112 -3.56 -9.74 -6.52
C SER A 112 -3.13 -9.83 -7.98
N SER A 113 -3.98 -10.40 -8.82
CA SER A 113 -3.77 -10.59 -10.27
C SER A 113 -4.19 -9.38 -11.07
#